data_AF-L8YFP8-F1
#
_entry.id   AF-L8YFP8-F1
#
_cell.length_a   1.000
_cell.length_b   1.000
_cell.length_c   1.000
_cell.angle_alpha   90.00
_cell.angle_beta   90.00
_cell.angle_gamma   90.00
#
_symmetry.space_group_name_H-M   'P 1'
#
loop_
_entity.id
_entity.type
_entity.pdbx_description
1 polymer ?
#
loop_
_entity_poly.entity_id
_entity_poly.type
_entity_poly.pdbx_seq_one_letter_code
_entity_poly.pdbx_strand_id
1 'polypeptide(L)'
;MGEKRDGKRKKEAMPEEVGMGEKISELLPSLPPGSMQPLLSHPLDAPRWEALESLSHSLRDQYCCRRCLLLKRLDLTTSAFHWSNRAEAQGKAMKAALIPIREVLTPESDVSIAHVLAARADLSRLVPATSMAARQGTCCAINKVLMGNVPDRGGRPGELEAPMPTWRSRREDGGGRKAGRQNWGRKKKKK
;
A
#
# COMPACT_ATOMS: atom_id res chain seq x y z
N MET A 1 0.22 80.64 -11.48
CA MET A 1 1.60 80.21 -11.79
C MET A 1 1.81 78.88 -11.08
N GLY A 2 2.12 77.82 -11.84
CA GLY A 2 2.42 76.46 -11.34
C GLY A 2 1.20 75.61 -10.95
N GLU A 3 1.08 74.32 -11.26
CA GLU A 3 1.91 73.41 -12.07
C GLU A 3 1.05 72.14 -12.26
N LYS A 4 0.77 71.75 -13.51
CA LYS A 4 0.07 70.50 -13.81
C LYS A 4 1.05 69.34 -13.63
N ARG A 5 0.77 68.40 -12.71
CA ARG A 5 1.49 67.12 -12.65
C ARG A 5 0.63 66.03 -13.28
N ASP A 6 0.94 65.75 -14.54
CA ASP A 6 0.46 64.57 -15.30
C ASP A 6 1.10 63.30 -14.72
N GLY A 7 0.35 62.61 -13.87
CA GLY A 7 0.72 61.29 -13.35
C GLY A 7 0.32 60.18 -14.32
N LYS A 8 1.09 59.99 -15.40
CA LYS A 8 0.90 58.87 -16.34
C LYS A 8 1.42 57.58 -15.68
N ARG A 9 0.55 56.86 -14.96
CA ARG A 9 0.85 55.50 -14.48
C ARG A 9 1.05 54.58 -15.68
N LYS A 10 2.30 54.19 -15.94
CA LYS A 10 2.62 53.05 -16.81
C LYS A 10 2.00 51.81 -16.18
N LYS A 11 1.04 51.18 -16.86
CA LYS A 11 0.60 49.83 -16.52
C LYS A 11 1.70 48.90 -17.02
N GLU A 12 2.54 48.44 -16.11
CA GLU A 12 3.39 47.26 -16.36
C GLU A 12 2.44 46.07 -16.52
N ALA A 13 2.47 45.45 -17.71
CA ALA A 13 1.72 44.25 -17.99
C ALA A 13 2.36 43.10 -17.20
N MET A 14 1.63 42.58 -16.21
CA MET A 14 1.94 41.31 -15.57
C MET A 14 1.86 40.20 -16.64
N PRO A 15 2.77 39.22 -16.64
CA PRO A 15 2.73 38.13 -17.63
C PRO A 15 1.40 37.38 -17.51
N GLU A 16 0.74 37.17 -18.66
CA GLU A 16 -0.47 36.35 -18.72
C GLU A 16 -0.14 34.93 -18.23
N GLU A 17 -0.83 34.53 -17.16
CA GLU A 17 -0.91 33.15 -16.70
C GLU A 17 -1.56 32.32 -17.81
N VAL A 18 -0.75 31.73 -18.69
CA VAL A 18 -1.19 30.78 -19.72
C VAL A 18 -2.05 29.72 -19.04
N GLY A 19 -3.33 29.68 -19.42
CA GLY A 19 -4.34 28.89 -18.74
C GLY A 19 -4.00 27.41 -18.80
N MET A 20 -4.29 26.65 -17.74
CA MET A 20 -4.08 25.19 -17.74
C MET A 20 -4.70 24.51 -18.96
N GLY A 21 -5.85 25.01 -19.44
CA GLY A 21 -6.51 24.51 -20.65
C GLY A 21 -5.67 24.63 -21.92
N GLU A 22 -4.90 25.72 -22.07
CA GLU A 22 -4.06 25.97 -23.25
C GLU A 22 -2.82 25.07 -23.25
N LYS A 23 -2.22 24.87 -22.08
CA LYS A 23 -1.11 23.91 -21.92
C LYS A 23 -1.56 22.47 -22.20
N ILE A 24 -2.78 22.12 -21.78
CA ILE A 24 -3.35 20.79 -22.05
C ILE A 24 -3.60 20.60 -23.54
N SER A 25 -4.14 21.61 -24.24
CA SER A 25 -4.40 21.50 -25.68
C SER A 25 -3.12 21.43 -26.52
N GLU A 26 -2.04 22.11 -26.10
CA GLU A 26 -0.73 22.02 -26.74
C GLU A 26 -0.10 20.62 -26.63
N LEU A 27 -0.28 19.96 -25.47
CA LEU A 27 0.32 18.64 -25.22
C LEU A 27 -0.52 17.48 -25.76
N LEU A 28 -1.82 17.68 -25.97
CA LEU A 28 -2.74 16.63 -26.41
C LEU A 28 -2.32 15.90 -27.71
N PRO A 29 -1.79 16.58 -28.75
CA PRO A 29 -1.34 15.94 -29.98
C PRO A 29 -0.07 15.07 -29.82
N SER A 30 0.69 15.26 -28.73
CA SER A 30 1.94 14.51 -28.47
C SER A 30 1.70 13.12 -27.88
N LEU A 31 0.46 12.82 -27.48
CA LEU A 31 0.13 11.58 -26.78
C LEU A 31 -0.08 10.40 -27.73
N PRO A 32 0.21 9.17 -27.29
CA PRO A 32 -0.07 7.96 -28.07
C PRO A 32 -1.56 7.83 -28.41
N PRO A 33 -1.90 7.19 -29.55
CA PRO A 33 -3.29 6.91 -29.89
C PRO A 33 -3.96 6.02 -28.82
N GLY A 34 -5.19 6.35 -28.46
CA GLY A 34 -5.94 5.65 -27.40
C GLY A 34 -5.70 6.20 -25.99
N SER A 35 -4.82 7.19 -25.83
CA SER A 35 -4.73 7.97 -24.59
C SER A 35 -6.03 8.75 -24.34
N MET A 36 -6.32 9.02 -23.06
CA MET A 36 -7.42 9.89 -22.63
C MET A 36 -8.84 9.33 -22.84
N GLN A 37 -8.98 8.05 -23.17
CA GLN A 37 -10.31 7.44 -23.30
C GLN A 37 -11.07 7.46 -21.96
N PRO A 38 -12.39 7.70 -21.97
CA PRO A 38 -13.20 7.63 -20.76
C PRO A 38 -13.21 6.20 -20.23
N LEU A 39 -13.23 6.04 -18.91
CA LEU A 39 -13.29 4.71 -18.28
C LEU A 39 -14.60 3.98 -18.62
N LEU A 40 -15.70 4.72 -18.73
CA LEU A 40 -17.02 4.23 -19.11
C LEU A 40 -17.42 4.81 -20.46
N SER A 41 -17.59 3.93 -21.44
CA SER A 41 -18.02 4.27 -22.81
C SER A 41 -19.51 4.10 -23.05
N HIS A 42 -20.21 3.39 -22.17
CA HIS A 42 -21.63 3.06 -22.33
C HIS A 42 -22.48 3.86 -21.33
N PRO A 43 -23.65 4.36 -21.74
CA PRO A 43 -24.57 5.01 -20.82
C PRO A 43 -25.07 4.00 -19.77
N LEU A 44 -25.34 4.52 -18.57
CA LEU A 44 -25.89 3.75 -17.46
C LEU A 44 -27.40 3.97 -17.38
N ASP A 45 -28.15 2.87 -17.41
CA ASP A 45 -29.59 2.88 -17.17
C ASP A 45 -29.88 3.02 -15.67
N ALA A 46 -31.10 3.43 -15.31
CA ALA A 46 -31.53 3.60 -13.92
C ALA A 46 -31.17 2.42 -12.98
N PRO A 47 -31.45 1.13 -13.31
CA PRO A 47 -31.08 0.02 -12.42
C PRO A 47 -29.56 -0.16 -12.27
N ARG A 48 -28.78 0.22 -13.29
CA ARG A 48 -27.30 0.16 -13.22
C ARG A 48 -26.75 1.27 -12.32
N TRP A 49 -27.36 2.44 -12.35
CA TRP A 49 -27.03 3.53 -11.42
C TRP A 49 -27.28 3.13 -9.97
N GLU A 50 -28.41 2.52 -9.68
CA GLU A 50 -28.74 2.05 -8.33
C GLU A 50 -27.75 0.97 -7.86
N ALA A 51 -27.42 0.01 -8.72
CA ALA A 51 -26.40 -1.00 -8.43
C ALA A 51 -25.01 -0.38 -8.19
N LEU A 52 -24.63 0.63 -8.97
CA LEU A 52 -23.36 1.36 -8.83
C LEU A 52 -23.31 2.14 -7.51
N GLU A 53 -24.40 2.79 -7.11
CA GLU A 53 -24.51 3.52 -5.85
C GLU A 53 -24.34 2.57 -4.65
N SER A 54 -25.05 1.43 -4.68
CA SER A 54 -24.95 0.38 -3.66
C SER A 54 -23.52 -0.18 -3.55
N LEU A 55 -22.89 -0.49 -4.70
CA LEU A 55 -21.49 -0.94 -4.73
C LEU A 55 -20.54 0.12 -4.19
N SER A 56 -20.69 1.38 -4.60
CA SER A 56 -19.89 2.49 -4.12
C SER A 56 -20.00 2.64 -2.60
N HIS A 57 -21.21 2.52 -2.05
CA HIS A 57 -21.44 2.59 -0.61
C HIS A 57 -20.73 1.44 0.13
N SER A 58 -20.93 0.19 -0.31
CA SER A 58 -20.28 -0.98 0.28
C SER A 58 -18.74 -0.88 0.24
N LEU A 59 -18.18 -0.43 -0.88
CA LEU A 59 -16.73 -0.21 -1.00
C LEU A 59 -16.24 0.89 -0.06
N ARG A 60 -16.95 2.02 0.03
CA ARG A 60 -16.61 3.11 0.97
C ARG A 60 -16.56 2.61 2.41
N ASP A 61 -17.53 1.81 2.84
CA ASP A 61 -17.55 1.23 4.18
C ASP A 61 -16.36 0.29 4.44
N GLN A 62 -16.04 -0.59 3.47
CA GLN A 62 -14.87 -1.46 3.56
C GLN A 62 -13.57 -0.67 3.62
N TYR A 63 -13.42 0.36 2.79
CA TYR A 63 -12.24 1.23 2.78
C TYR A 63 -12.12 2.02 4.09
N CYS A 64 -13.23 2.52 4.63
CA CYS A 64 -13.27 3.19 5.92
C CYS A 64 -12.79 2.26 7.04
N CYS A 65 -13.28 1.02 7.08
CA CYS A 65 -12.82 0.00 8.03
C CYS A 65 -11.30 -0.26 7.91
N ARG A 66 -10.79 -0.40 6.68
CA ARG A 66 -9.36 -0.61 6.43
C ARG A 66 -8.52 0.61 6.85
N ARG A 67 -8.96 1.83 6.55
CA ARG A 67 -8.27 3.07 6.98
C ARG A 67 -8.27 3.20 8.49
N CYS A 68 -9.39 2.93 9.16
CA CYS A 68 -9.47 2.86 10.63
C CYS A 68 -8.40 1.91 11.21
N LEU A 69 -8.25 0.72 10.65
CA LEU A 69 -7.23 -0.24 11.08
C LEU A 69 -5.82 0.32 10.90
N LEU A 70 -5.52 0.89 9.74
CA LEU A 70 -4.20 1.44 9.44
C LEU A 70 -3.85 2.62 10.37
N LEU A 71 -4.82 3.50 10.65
CA LEU A 71 -4.65 4.61 11.59
C LEU A 71 -4.40 4.12 13.01
N LYS A 72 -5.19 3.15 13.49
CA LYS A 72 -4.95 2.53 14.81
C LYS A 72 -3.58 1.85 14.87
N ARG A 73 -3.16 1.18 13.80
CA ARG A 73 -1.83 0.58 13.72
C ARG A 73 -0.73 1.64 13.80
N LEU A 74 -0.88 2.75 13.09
CA LEU A 74 0.03 3.89 13.18
C LEU A 74 0.13 4.42 14.63
N ASP A 75 -1.01 4.62 15.28
CA ASP A 75 -1.07 5.12 16.66
C ASP A 75 -0.38 4.18 17.65
N LEU A 76 -0.63 2.87 17.52
CA LEU A 76 0.00 1.84 18.35
C LEU A 76 1.52 1.75 18.09
N THR A 77 1.94 1.80 16.82
CA THR A 77 3.39 1.79 16.50
C THR A 77 4.10 3.03 17.04
N THR A 78 3.46 4.19 16.96
CA THR A 78 3.99 5.45 17.52
C THR A 78 4.11 5.37 19.05
N SER A 79 3.12 4.76 19.69
CA SER A 79 3.10 4.55 21.14
C SER A 79 4.19 3.57 21.59
N ALA A 80 4.43 2.48 20.85
CA ALA A 80 5.42 1.46 21.18
C ALA A 80 6.86 1.99 21.24
N PHE A 81 7.19 3.06 20.53
CA PHE A 81 8.51 3.70 20.65
C PHE A 81 8.79 4.24 22.07
N HIS A 82 7.77 4.51 22.89
CA HIS A 82 7.98 4.96 24.27
C HIS A 82 8.39 3.83 25.23
N TRP A 83 8.47 2.57 24.77
CA TRP A 83 8.85 1.43 25.62
C TRP A 83 10.36 1.25 25.80
N SER A 84 11.18 2.07 25.14
CA SER A 84 12.63 2.07 25.36
C SER A 84 13.11 3.43 25.86
N ASN A 85 13.97 3.44 26.88
CA ASN A 85 14.52 4.66 27.47
C ASN A 85 15.16 5.60 26.42
N ARG A 86 15.81 5.02 25.39
CA ARG A 86 16.44 5.77 24.30
C ARG A 86 15.43 6.52 23.43
N ALA A 87 14.30 5.88 23.10
CA ALA A 87 13.29 6.49 22.25
C ALA A 87 12.29 7.36 23.04
N GLU A 88 12.10 7.09 24.33
CA GLU A 88 11.35 7.97 25.24
C GLU A 88 11.97 9.37 25.31
N ALA A 89 13.31 9.46 25.39
CA ALA A 89 14.03 10.74 25.34
C ALA A 89 13.76 11.55 24.06
N GLN A 90 13.44 10.87 22.95
CA GLN A 90 13.10 11.48 21.66
C GLN A 90 11.59 11.63 21.43
N GLY A 91 10.75 11.23 22.40
CA GLY A 91 9.30 11.17 22.25
C GLY A 91 8.65 12.52 21.92
N LYS A 92 9.16 13.63 22.48
CA LYS A 92 8.68 14.98 22.18
C LYS A 92 8.92 15.36 20.71
N ALA A 93 10.14 15.13 20.20
CA ALA A 93 10.49 15.43 18.82
C ALA A 93 9.70 14.56 17.84
N MET A 94 9.53 13.28 18.16
CA MET A 94 8.72 12.35 17.36
C MET A 94 7.25 12.76 17.29
N LYS A 95 6.64 13.12 18.44
CA LYS A 95 5.25 13.62 18.48
C LYS A 95 5.09 14.90 17.67
N ALA A 96 6.03 15.84 17.79
CA ALA A 96 5.99 17.08 17.02
C ALA A 96 6.00 16.84 15.50
N ALA A 97 6.70 15.80 15.03
CA ALA A 97 6.71 15.43 13.62
C ALA A 97 5.44 14.66 13.18
N LEU A 98 4.91 13.77 14.02
CA LEU A 98 3.82 12.85 13.62
C LEU A 98 2.41 13.40 13.84
N ILE A 99 2.17 14.19 14.89
CA ILE A 99 0.85 14.75 15.21
C ILE A 99 0.23 15.52 14.02
N PRO A 100 0.92 16.49 13.39
CA PRO A 100 0.31 17.25 12.29
C PRO A 100 -0.05 16.37 11.10
N ILE A 101 0.73 15.31 10.83
CA ILE A 101 0.40 14.34 9.77
C ILE A 101 -0.83 13.53 10.19
N ARG A 102 -0.86 13.06 11.43
CA ARG A 102 -1.95 12.22 11.95
C ARG A 102 -3.30 12.93 11.97
N GLU A 103 -3.32 14.23 12.22
CA GLU A 103 -4.54 15.07 12.27
C GLU A 103 -5.21 15.21 10.90
N VAL A 104 -4.43 15.21 9.82
CA VAL A 104 -4.96 15.30 8.44
C VAL A 104 -5.46 13.95 7.94
N LEU A 105 -5.03 12.85 8.55
CA LEU A 105 -5.40 11.50 8.11
C LEU A 105 -6.76 11.08 8.68
N THR A 106 -7.76 11.03 7.81
CA THR A 106 -9.13 10.60 8.12
C THR A 106 -9.39 9.15 7.71
N PRO A 107 -10.33 8.43 8.35
CA PRO A 107 -10.79 7.14 7.86
C PRO A 107 -11.74 7.26 6.65
N GLU A 108 -12.40 8.40 6.46
CA GLU A 108 -13.32 8.65 5.36
C GLU A 108 -12.58 8.78 4.02
N SER A 109 -13.25 8.38 2.94
CA SER A 109 -12.73 8.53 1.58
C SER A 109 -13.35 9.76 0.90
N ASP A 110 -12.51 10.61 0.31
CA ASP A 110 -12.96 11.77 -0.48
C ASP A 110 -13.39 11.38 -1.91
N VAL A 111 -13.26 10.11 -2.28
CA VAL A 111 -13.58 9.59 -3.61
C VAL A 111 -15.08 9.35 -3.73
N SER A 112 -15.73 10.09 -4.62
CA SER A 112 -17.14 9.90 -4.99
C SER A 112 -17.29 9.21 -6.36
N ILE A 113 -18.51 8.78 -6.69
CA ILE A 113 -18.83 8.19 -8.00
C ILE A 113 -18.46 9.13 -9.14
N ALA A 114 -18.69 10.45 -8.97
CA ALA A 114 -18.30 11.45 -9.96
C ALA A 114 -16.79 11.44 -10.25
N HIS A 115 -15.95 11.25 -9.23
CA HIS A 115 -14.50 11.13 -9.41
C HIS A 115 -14.12 9.87 -10.18
N VAL A 116 -14.82 8.76 -9.95
CA VAL A 116 -14.61 7.49 -10.67
C VAL A 116 -15.01 7.62 -12.13
N LEU A 117 -16.14 8.29 -12.42
CA LEU A 117 -16.62 8.51 -13.79
C LEU A 117 -15.78 9.52 -14.56
N ALA A 118 -15.21 10.52 -13.88
CA ALA A 118 -14.24 11.43 -14.46
C ALA A 118 -12.88 10.77 -14.73
N ALA A 119 -12.62 9.58 -14.19
CA ALA A 119 -11.37 8.88 -14.40
C ALA A 119 -11.24 8.40 -15.85
N ARG A 120 -10.02 8.49 -16.38
CA ARG A 120 -9.66 7.98 -17.72
C ARG A 120 -9.27 6.52 -17.63
N ALA A 121 -9.44 5.79 -18.73
CA ALA A 121 -9.07 4.39 -18.86
C ALA A 121 -7.59 4.15 -18.49
N ASP A 122 -6.70 5.08 -18.84
CA ASP A 122 -5.27 4.99 -18.54
C ASP A 122 -4.96 4.95 -17.03
N LEU A 123 -5.80 5.61 -16.21
CA LEU A 123 -5.66 5.65 -14.75
C LEU A 123 -6.20 4.39 -14.07
N SER A 124 -7.00 3.57 -14.76
CA SER A 124 -7.49 2.31 -14.22
C SER A 124 -6.42 1.21 -14.15
N ARG A 125 -5.25 1.44 -14.77
CA ARG A 125 -4.14 0.49 -14.75
C ARG A 125 -3.54 0.39 -13.36
N LEU A 126 -3.87 -0.67 -12.65
CA LEU A 126 -3.25 -1.01 -11.37
C LEU A 126 -1.78 -1.38 -11.58
N VAL A 127 -0.89 -0.47 -11.17
CA VAL A 127 0.54 -0.77 -11.10
C VAL A 127 0.82 -1.37 -9.73
N PRO A 128 1.44 -2.58 -9.65
CA PRO A 128 1.79 -3.17 -8.37
C PRO A 128 2.62 -2.20 -7.52
N ALA A 129 2.27 -2.05 -6.25
CA ALA A 129 3.03 -1.21 -5.31
C ALA A 129 4.48 -1.69 -5.14
N THR A 130 4.75 -2.96 -5.46
CA THR A 130 6.09 -3.58 -5.45
C THR A 130 6.84 -3.42 -6.77
N SER A 131 6.24 -2.79 -7.79
CA SER A 131 6.88 -2.60 -9.09
C SER A 131 8.15 -1.75 -8.97
N MET A 132 9.07 -1.97 -9.92
CA MET A 132 10.30 -1.19 -10.01
C MET A 132 10.02 0.32 -10.06
N ALA A 133 9.03 0.73 -10.87
CA ALA A 133 8.62 2.12 -11.00
C ALA A 133 8.13 2.72 -9.67
N ALA A 134 7.27 2.00 -8.94
CA ALA A 134 6.79 2.45 -7.62
C ALA A 134 7.93 2.53 -6.59
N ARG A 135 8.90 1.60 -6.64
CA ARG A 135 10.06 1.59 -5.74
C ARG A 135 11.10 2.66 -6.06
N GLN A 136 11.28 3.01 -7.33
CA GLN A 136 12.15 4.13 -7.73
C GLN A 136 11.67 5.46 -7.13
N GLY A 137 10.36 5.70 -7.13
CA GLY A 137 9.78 6.92 -6.53
C GLY A 137 9.73 6.93 -5.00
N THR A 138 9.92 5.77 -4.34
CA THR A 138 9.86 5.63 -2.87
C THR A 138 11.21 5.30 -2.25
N CYS A 139 12.31 5.52 -2.98
CA CYS A 139 13.65 5.33 -2.45
C CYS A 139 13.90 6.29 -1.27
N CYS A 140 14.37 5.77 -0.15
CA CYS A 140 14.69 6.58 1.02
C CYS A 140 15.95 6.05 1.69
N ALA A 141 16.44 6.76 2.72
CA ALA A 141 17.64 6.34 3.43
C ALA A 141 17.55 4.90 4.02
N ILE A 142 16.33 4.39 4.19
CA ILE A 142 16.02 3.03 4.67
C ILE A 142 15.86 2.08 3.46
N ASN A 143 15.05 2.44 2.47
CA ASN A 143 14.84 1.66 1.24
C ASN A 143 15.71 2.18 0.10
N LYS A 144 17.03 1.98 0.20
CA LYS A 144 17.99 2.47 -0.79
C LYS A 144 18.15 1.56 -2.01
N VAL A 145 18.04 0.25 -1.79
CA VAL A 145 18.43 -0.75 -2.81
C VAL A 145 17.20 -1.25 -3.55
N LEU A 146 17.16 -0.99 -4.85
CA LEU A 146 16.21 -1.60 -5.76
C LEU A 146 16.77 -2.95 -6.22
N MET A 147 16.21 -4.04 -5.69
CA MET A 147 16.58 -5.39 -6.14
C MET A 147 16.14 -5.55 -7.60
N GLY A 148 17.09 -5.85 -8.48
CA GLY A 148 16.81 -6.14 -9.90
C GLY A 148 16.07 -7.46 -10.07
N ASN A 149 16.06 -7.99 -11.30
CA ASN A 149 15.45 -9.29 -11.58
C ASN A 149 16.14 -10.38 -10.72
N VAL A 150 15.43 -10.92 -9.74
CA VAL A 150 15.96 -11.95 -8.83
C VAL A 150 15.71 -13.29 -9.53
N PRO A 151 16.76 -14.03 -9.95
CA PRO A 151 16.60 -15.37 -10.49
C PRO A 151 15.85 -16.23 -9.49
N ASP A 152 15.01 -17.14 -9.98
CA ASP A 152 14.24 -18.02 -9.10
C ASP A 152 15.18 -18.75 -8.13
N ARG A 153 15.00 -18.55 -6.82
CA ARG A 153 15.96 -18.97 -5.78
C ARG A 153 15.68 -20.37 -5.22
N GLY A 154 14.95 -21.20 -5.95
CA GLY A 154 14.72 -22.59 -5.59
C GLY A 154 13.50 -23.16 -6.28
N GLY A 155 13.50 -24.49 -6.46
CA GLY A 155 12.39 -25.22 -7.08
C GLY A 155 11.10 -24.96 -6.32
N ARG A 156 10.03 -24.68 -7.06
CA ARG A 156 8.71 -24.52 -6.46
C ARG A 156 8.40 -25.80 -5.67
N PRO A 157 7.71 -25.74 -4.52
CA PRO A 157 7.40 -26.94 -3.74
C PRO A 157 6.71 -28.07 -4.52
N GLY A 158 6.06 -27.75 -5.66
CA GLY A 158 5.49 -28.74 -6.58
C GLY A 158 6.43 -29.25 -7.68
N GLU A 159 7.62 -28.68 -7.85
CA GLU A 159 8.67 -29.10 -8.81
C GLU A 159 9.72 -30.01 -8.15
N LEU A 160 9.75 -30.07 -6.81
CA LEU A 160 10.52 -31.08 -6.09
C LEU A 160 9.74 -32.40 -6.07
N GLU A 161 10.19 -33.37 -6.86
CA GLU A 161 9.77 -34.75 -6.72
C GLU A 161 10.15 -35.23 -5.32
N ALA A 162 9.15 -35.54 -4.48
CA ALA A 162 9.41 -36.08 -3.15
C ALA A 162 10.13 -37.42 -3.31
N PRO A 163 11.32 -37.63 -2.70
CA PRO A 163 12.01 -38.90 -2.81
C PRO A 163 11.11 -40.00 -2.26
N MET A 164 10.80 -40.98 -3.12
CA MET A 164 9.87 -42.06 -2.80
C MET A 164 10.33 -42.81 -1.55
N PRO A 165 9.56 -42.84 -0.44
CA PRO A 165 9.97 -43.54 0.76
C PRO A 165 9.91 -45.05 0.52
N THR A 166 11.05 -45.74 0.67
CA THR A 166 11.08 -47.21 0.60
C THR A 166 10.40 -47.82 1.82
N TRP A 167 9.32 -48.56 1.63
CA TRP A 167 8.72 -49.36 2.70
C TRP A 167 9.61 -50.57 2.99
N ARG A 168 10.15 -50.67 4.21
CA ARG A 168 10.82 -51.87 4.70
C ARG A 168 9.82 -52.71 5.47
N SER A 169 9.75 -53.99 5.17
CA SER A 169 8.98 -54.96 5.97
C SER A 169 9.41 -54.88 7.44
N ARG A 170 8.44 -54.81 8.35
CA ARG A 170 8.70 -54.97 9.77
C ARG A 170 9.28 -56.37 9.96
N ARG A 171 10.53 -56.47 10.43
CA ARG A 171 11.14 -57.76 10.75
C ARG A 171 10.25 -58.48 11.76
N GLU A 172 9.58 -59.55 11.31
CA GLU A 172 9.08 -60.58 12.21
C GLU A 172 10.27 -61.43 12.64
N ASP A 173 11.09 -60.91 13.56
CA ASP A 173 11.96 -61.78 14.34
C ASP A 173 11.09 -62.45 15.41
N GLY A 174 10.46 -63.54 15.00
CA GLY A 174 9.84 -64.51 15.89
C GLY A 174 10.91 -65.15 16.79
N GLY A 175 11.06 -64.62 18.01
CA GLY A 175 11.81 -65.23 19.10
C GLY A 175 10.96 -65.25 20.35
N GLY A 176 10.27 -66.37 20.59
CA GLY A 176 9.28 -66.50 21.63
C GLY A 176 9.80 -66.61 23.07
N ARG A 177 8.81 -66.54 23.97
CA ARG A 177 8.73 -67.12 25.32
C ARG A 177 9.19 -66.28 26.51
N LYS A 178 8.17 -66.07 27.37
CA LYS A 178 8.16 -66.12 28.84
C LYS A 178 8.74 -64.94 29.64
N ALA A 179 7.80 -64.33 30.37
CA ALA A 179 7.83 -64.07 31.81
C ALA A 179 9.05 -63.32 32.39
N GLY A 180 8.78 -62.10 32.88
CA GLY A 180 9.69 -61.41 33.78
C GLY A 180 9.10 -60.11 34.32
N ARG A 181 8.50 -60.17 35.50
CA ARG A 181 8.35 -59.02 36.42
C ARG A 181 9.66 -58.23 36.50
N GLN A 182 9.59 -56.89 36.62
CA GLN A 182 10.42 -56.00 37.47
C GLN A 182 10.32 -54.55 36.94
N ASN A 183 9.50 -53.69 37.54
CA ASN A 183 9.88 -52.74 38.60
C ASN A 183 10.84 -51.63 38.13
N TRP A 184 10.29 -50.50 37.67
CA TRP A 184 11.05 -49.26 37.48
C TRP A 184 10.97 -48.41 38.75
N GLY A 185 12.03 -48.51 39.56
CA GLY A 185 12.22 -47.76 40.77
C GLY A 185 12.51 -46.28 40.53
N ARG A 186 11.91 -45.46 41.41
CA ARG A 186 12.28 -44.07 41.72
C ARG A 186 13.80 -43.88 41.82
N LYS A 187 14.35 -42.90 41.10
CA LYS A 187 15.70 -42.37 41.38
C LYS A 187 15.57 -41.05 42.15
N LYS A 188 15.98 -41.07 43.43
CA LYS A 188 16.06 -39.93 44.35
C LYS A 188 17.21 -38.97 43.97
N LYS A 189 17.00 -37.69 44.31
CA LYS A 189 17.99 -36.61 44.37
C LYS A 189 19.13 -36.92 45.38
N LYS A 190 20.33 -36.43 45.06
CA LYS A 190 21.47 -36.12 45.94
C LYS A 190 22.00 -34.76 45.46
N LYS A 191 22.51 -33.84 46.27
CA LYS A 191 22.75 -33.78 47.71
C LYS A 191 22.63 -32.30 48.11
#